data_AF-A0A4Q6BQ05-F1
#
_entry.id   AF-A0A4Q6BQ05-F1
#
_cell.length_a   1.000
_cell.length_b   1.000
_cell.length_c   1.000
_cell.angle_alpha   90.00
_cell.angle_beta   90.00
_cell.angle_gamma   90.00
#
_symmetry.space_group_name_H-M   'P 1'
#
loop_
_entity.id
_entity.type
_entity.pdbx_description
1 polymer ?
#
loop_
_entity_poly.entity_id
_entity_poly.type
_entity_poly.pdbx_seq_one_letter_code
_entity_poly.pdbx_strand_id
1 'polypeptide(L)'
;MPPLQGSFVSIVRAASSGKEDKIGEVDGDFKPDGVKDLVFDVEFEGAAAAFIVASVDAEGTPTGIFDADSLAGKEIFPGEILHSRDPADVNAGIVIYENGKLLNKPNGGIEPFAPGVHKLTLRISSKKAGKLAVRAFAMLADRSIVTGPIVPAAK
;
A
#
# COMPACT_ATOMS: atom_id res chain seq x y z
N MET A 1 9.83 -26.60 2.01
CA MET A 1 8.88 -25.64 2.61
C MET A 1 7.66 -25.59 1.70
N PRO A 2 6.43 -25.65 2.22
CA PRO A 2 5.27 -25.31 1.40
C PRO A 2 5.41 -23.88 0.89
N PRO A 3 4.89 -23.55 -0.30
CA PRO A 3 4.92 -22.19 -0.80
C PRO A 3 4.25 -21.25 0.22
N LEU A 4 4.87 -20.10 0.47
CA LEU A 4 4.22 -19.01 1.18
C LEU A 4 3.06 -18.56 0.28
N GLN A 5 1.86 -19.12 0.47
CA GLN A 5 0.69 -18.64 -0.24
C GLN A 5 0.26 -17.33 0.42
N GLY A 6 0.33 -16.25 -0.35
CA GLY A 6 -0.23 -14.96 0.03
C GLY A 6 -1.52 -14.70 -0.74
N SER A 7 -2.54 -14.15 -0.08
CA SER A 7 -3.78 -13.76 -0.75
C SER A 7 -4.43 -12.56 -0.07
N PHE A 8 -5.01 -11.66 -0.88
CA PHE A 8 -5.92 -10.64 -0.37
C PHE A 8 -7.29 -11.29 -0.16
N VAL A 9 -7.69 -11.43 1.10
CA VAL A 9 -9.05 -11.89 1.46
C VAL A 9 -10.04 -10.76 1.21
N SER A 10 -9.68 -9.53 1.60
CA SER A 10 -10.46 -8.35 1.26
C SER A 10 -9.60 -7.08 1.22
N ILE A 11 -10.04 -6.10 0.45
CA ILE A 11 -9.60 -4.72 0.53
C ILE A 11 -10.78 -3.82 0.21
N VAL A 12 -11.07 -2.90 1.13
CA VAL A 12 -12.14 -1.93 0.97
C VAL A 12 -11.68 -0.56 1.43
N ARG A 13 -12.22 0.48 0.81
CA ARG A 13 -12.00 1.85 1.30
C ARG A 13 -12.74 2.00 2.64
N ALA A 14 -12.01 2.33 3.70
CA ALA A 14 -12.55 2.44 5.04
C ALA A 14 -13.52 3.64 5.16
N ALA A 15 -14.47 3.58 6.10
CA ALA A 15 -15.41 4.67 6.33
C ALA A 15 -14.74 5.97 6.85
N SER A 16 -13.51 5.88 7.37
CA SER A 16 -12.71 7.04 7.80
C SER A 16 -11.86 7.66 6.67
N SER A 17 -11.83 7.02 5.49
CA SER A 17 -11.14 7.54 4.31
C SER A 17 -11.66 8.93 3.93
N GLY A 18 -10.76 9.88 3.70
CA GLY A 18 -11.11 11.28 3.41
C GLY A 18 -11.67 12.05 4.62
N LYS A 19 -11.44 11.58 5.86
CA LYS A 19 -11.83 12.27 7.10
C LYS A 19 -10.65 12.54 8.04
N GLU A 20 -9.66 11.66 8.05
CA GLU A 20 -8.47 11.76 8.87
C GLU A 20 -7.32 12.38 8.08
N ASP A 21 -6.41 13.08 8.74
CA ASP A 21 -5.13 13.58 8.19
C ASP A 21 -4.08 13.20 9.24
N LYS A 22 -3.40 12.07 9.02
CA LYS A 22 -2.40 11.55 9.95
C LYS A 22 -1.04 11.33 9.30
N ILE A 23 -0.95 11.38 7.98
CA ILE A 23 0.26 11.01 7.25
C ILE A 23 0.55 12.02 6.14
N GLY A 24 1.83 12.19 5.81
CA GLY A 24 2.28 13.09 4.76
C GLY A 24 2.55 12.36 3.44
N GLU A 25 2.87 13.13 2.40
CA GLU A 25 3.22 12.59 1.07
C GLU A 25 4.58 11.91 0.98
N VAL A 26 5.49 12.09 1.96
CA VAL A 26 6.88 11.62 1.88
C VAL A 26 7.06 10.31 2.64
N ASP A 27 7.83 9.38 2.07
CA ASP A 27 8.22 8.16 2.76
C ASP A 27 8.85 8.44 4.13
N GLY A 28 8.35 7.76 5.17
CA GLY A 28 8.73 7.98 6.57
C GLY A 28 8.12 9.23 7.24
N ASP A 29 7.40 10.10 6.52
CA ASP A 29 6.71 11.26 7.12
C ASP A 29 5.31 10.89 7.60
N PHE A 30 5.26 10.25 8.77
CA PHE A 30 4.04 9.83 9.44
C PHE A 30 3.41 10.97 10.26
N LYS A 31 3.32 12.16 9.68
CA LYS A 31 2.74 13.36 10.30
C LYS A 31 1.65 13.95 9.40
N PRO A 32 0.63 14.60 9.97
CA PRO A 32 -0.40 15.30 9.20
C PRO A 32 0.21 16.35 8.25
N ASP A 33 -0.26 16.41 6.99
CA ASP A 33 0.22 17.35 5.97
C ASP A 33 -0.84 18.36 5.49
N GLY A 34 -2.04 18.32 6.08
CA GLY A 34 -3.19 19.14 5.70
C GLY A 34 -4.05 18.49 4.61
N VAL A 35 -3.67 17.33 4.08
CA VAL A 35 -4.43 16.54 3.12
C VAL A 35 -4.97 15.30 3.80
N LYS A 36 -6.28 15.06 3.64
CA LYS A 36 -6.90 13.90 4.27
C LYS A 36 -6.38 12.58 3.67
N ASP A 37 -6.15 11.59 4.50
CA ASP A 37 -5.67 10.27 4.10
C ASP A 37 -6.76 9.51 3.35
N LEU A 38 -6.36 8.71 2.36
CA LEU A 38 -7.14 7.54 1.97
C LEU A 38 -6.82 6.40 2.91
N VAL A 39 -7.86 5.85 3.51
CA VAL A 39 -7.78 4.71 4.43
C VAL A 39 -8.43 3.49 3.78
N PHE A 40 -7.76 2.35 3.87
CA PHE A 40 -8.25 1.05 3.41
C PHE A 40 -8.20 0.04 4.55
N ASP A 41 -9.29 -0.71 4.71
CA ASP A 41 -9.31 -1.90 5.55
C ASP A 41 -8.94 -3.09 4.67
N VAL A 42 -7.91 -3.83 5.07
CA VAL A 42 -7.34 -4.94 4.31
C VAL A 42 -7.31 -6.18 5.18
N GLU A 43 -7.78 -7.29 4.65
CA GLU A 43 -7.55 -8.61 5.22
C GLU A 43 -6.63 -9.39 4.28
N PHE A 44 -5.45 -9.76 4.77
CA PHE A 44 -4.42 -10.44 4.00
C PHE A 44 -4.03 -11.74 4.70
N GLU A 45 -3.98 -12.84 3.97
CA GLU A 45 -3.47 -14.11 4.46
C GLU A 45 -2.08 -14.36 3.88
N GLY A 46 -1.07 -14.53 4.74
CA GLY A 46 0.29 -14.90 4.36
C GLY A 46 1.37 -13.96 4.89
N ALA A 47 2.63 -14.33 4.63
CA ALA A 47 3.81 -13.61 5.09
C ALA A 47 4.21 -12.47 4.13
N ALA A 48 3.40 -11.41 4.09
CA ALA A 48 3.72 -10.21 3.32
C ALA A 48 4.96 -9.52 3.89
N ALA A 49 5.89 -9.13 3.00
CA ALA A 49 7.09 -8.37 3.30
C ALA A 49 6.96 -6.89 2.91
N ALA A 50 6.06 -6.55 1.98
CA ALA A 50 5.70 -5.18 1.65
C ALA A 50 4.33 -5.11 0.99
N PHE A 51 3.72 -3.93 1.03
CA PHE A 51 2.50 -3.60 0.30
C PHE A 51 2.73 -2.44 -0.65
N ILE A 52 1.94 -2.42 -1.72
CA ILE A 52 1.87 -1.34 -2.71
C ILE A 52 0.42 -1.03 -3.00
N VAL A 53 0.12 0.25 -3.18
CA VAL A 53 -1.15 0.71 -3.73
C VAL A 53 -0.82 1.57 -4.94
N ALA A 54 -1.21 1.10 -6.13
CA ALA A 54 -0.98 1.83 -7.37
C ALA A 54 -2.30 2.21 -8.03
N SER A 55 -2.33 3.35 -8.70
CA SER A 55 -3.42 3.77 -9.56
C SER A 55 -3.53 2.86 -10.79
N VAL A 56 -4.75 2.45 -11.12
CA VAL A 56 -5.02 1.52 -12.22
C VAL A 56 -6.15 2.02 -13.12
N ASP A 57 -6.17 1.53 -14.35
CA ASP A 57 -7.28 1.69 -15.28
C ASP A 57 -8.43 0.70 -14.96
N ALA A 58 -9.44 0.67 -15.85
CA ALA A 58 -10.61 -0.20 -15.70
C ALA A 58 -10.28 -1.71 -15.80
N GLU A 59 -9.15 -2.06 -16.42
CA GLU A 59 -8.67 -3.44 -16.57
C GLU A 59 -7.76 -3.85 -15.39
N GLY A 60 -7.41 -2.88 -14.54
CA GLY A 60 -6.54 -3.09 -13.38
C GLY A 60 -5.06 -2.98 -13.74
N THR A 61 -4.73 -2.39 -14.89
CA THR A 61 -3.38 -2.11 -15.34
C THR A 61 -2.88 -0.83 -14.67
N PRO A 62 -1.68 -0.83 -14.06
CA PRO A 62 -1.09 0.36 -13.46
C PRO A 62 -0.92 1.51 -14.47
N THR A 63 -1.41 2.69 -14.10
CA THR A 63 -1.38 3.87 -14.98
C THR A 63 -0.11 4.72 -14.82
N GLY A 64 0.63 4.53 -13.73
CA GLY A 64 1.79 5.35 -13.37
C GLY A 64 1.47 6.76 -12.86
N ILE A 65 0.18 7.10 -12.67
CA ILE A 65 -0.23 8.43 -12.17
C ILE A 65 0.08 8.57 -10.67
N PHE A 66 -0.01 7.47 -9.95
CA PHE A 66 0.20 7.38 -8.51
C PHE A 66 0.61 5.95 -8.14
N ASP A 67 1.60 5.87 -7.27
CA ASP A 67 1.97 4.69 -6.51
C ASP A 67 2.39 5.09 -5.10
N ALA A 68 2.07 4.23 -4.15
CA ALA A 68 2.57 4.28 -2.80
C ALA A 68 3.06 2.89 -2.42
N ASP A 69 4.11 2.81 -1.60
CA ASP A 69 4.63 1.54 -1.11
C ASP A 69 5.09 1.58 0.36
N SER A 70 5.33 0.39 0.91
CA SER A 70 5.93 0.19 2.23
C SER A 70 7.32 -0.45 2.12
N LEU A 71 8.08 -0.13 1.07
CA LEU A 71 9.46 -0.60 0.91
C LEU A 71 10.41 0.33 1.67
N ALA A 72 11.58 -0.18 2.06
CA ALA A 72 12.56 0.65 2.75
C ALA A 72 13.43 1.42 1.76
N GLY A 73 13.37 2.75 1.80
CA GLY A 73 14.29 3.63 1.08
C GLY A 73 14.22 3.46 -0.45
N LYS A 74 15.27 2.89 -1.07
CA LYS A 74 15.37 2.73 -2.54
C LYS A 74 15.07 1.31 -3.03
N GLU A 75 14.47 0.49 -2.18
CA GLU A 75 14.09 -0.86 -2.59
C GLU A 75 13.10 -0.83 -3.75
N ILE A 76 13.32 -1.75 -4.70
CA ILE A 76 12.52 -1.86 -5.90
C ILE A 76 11.57 -3.03 -5.74
N PHE A 77 10.27 -2.76 -5.94
CA PHE A 77 9.28 -3.82 -6.03
C PHE A 77 9.54 -4.62 -7.30
N PRO A 78 9.62 -5.96 -7.22
CA PRO A 78 9.88 -6.78 -8.40
C PRO A 78 8.76 -6.61 -9.44
N GLY A 79 9.12 -6.73 -10.73
CA GLY A 79 8.19 -6.72 -11.86
C GLY A 79 7.96 -5.34 -12.50
N GLU A 80 7.61 -5.34 -13.78
CA GLU A 80 7.24 -4.15 -14.58
C GLU A 80 5.89 -3.52 -14.15
N ILE A 81 5.37 -3.92 -12.98
CA ILE A 81 4.05 -3.50 -12.48
C ILE A 81 4.03 -2.00 -12.15
N LEU A 82 5.18 -1.43 -11.77
CA LEU A 82 5.31 0.01 -11.60
C LEU A 82 5.99 0.59 -12.84
N HIS A 83 5.25 1.37 -13.64
CA HIS A 83 5.83 2.10 -14.76
C HIS A 83 7.00 2.96 -14.26
N SER A 84 8.15 2.78 -14.93
CA SER A 84 9.38 3.58 -14.86
C SER A 84 9.45 4.57 -13.70
N ARG A 85 9.90 4.09 -12.54
CA ARG A 85 10.29 4.94 -11.41
C ARG A 85 11.38 5.89 -11.87
N ASP A 86 11.08 7.18 -11.98
CA ASP A 86 12.14 8.19 -11.92
C ASP A 86 12.73 8.11 -10.51
N PRO A 87 14.03 7.81 -10.32
CA PRO A 87 14.66 7.77 -9.01
C PRO A 87 14.58 9.08 -8.21
N ALA A 88 14.16 10.18 -8.87
CA ALA A 88 13.91 11.47 -8.27
C ALA A 88 12.45 11.68 -7.79
N ASP A 89 11.50 10.85 -8.21
CA ASP A 89 10.12 10.92 -7.73
C ASP A 89 10.06 10.26 -6.35
N VAL A 90 9.70 11.05 -5.34
CA VAL A 90 9.59 10.57 -3.96
C VAL A 90 8.29 9.78 -3.88
N ASN A 91 8.40 8.45 -3.82
CA ASN A 91 7.25 7.56 -3.63
C ASN A 91 6.45 7.98 -2.39
N ALA A 92 5.13 7.98 -2.52
CA ALA A 92 4.27 8.19 -1.36
C ALA A 92 4.40 7.00 -0.41
N GLY A 93 4.58 7.26 0.89
CA GLY A 93 4.63 6.20 1.89
C GLY A 93 3.25 5.58 2.13
N ILE A 94 3.19 4.26 2.29
CA ILE A 94 2.03 3.57 2.89
C ILE A 94 2.26 3.42 4.38
N VAL A 95 1.31 3.90 5.18
CA VAL A 95 1.28 3.63 6.61
C VAL A 95 0.38 2.45 6.90
N ILE A 96 0.91 1.45 7.60
CA ILE A 96 0.30 0.17 7.87
C ILE A 96 0.12 0.04 9.37
N TYR A 97 -1.13 -0.17 9.77
CA TYR A 97 -1.49 -0.51 11.13
C TYR A 97 -2.05 -1.92 11.19
N GLU A 98 -1.76 -2.63 12.28
CA GLU A 98 -2.47 -3.85 12.66
C GLU A 98 -2.93 -3.71 14.11
N ASN A 99 -4.22 -3.92 14.36
CA ASN A 99 -4.82 -3.73 15.70
C ASN A 99 -4.52 -2.35 16.31
N GLY A 100 -4.43 -1.30 15.48
CA GLY A 100 -4.12 0.07 15.89
C GLY A 100 -2.64 0.35 16.17
N LYS A 101 -1.75 -0.64 16.05
CA LYS A 101 -0.31 -0.48 16.20
C LYS A 101 0.34 -0.18 14.85
N LEU A 102 1.16 0.87 14.78
CA LEU A 102 1.97 1.19 13.61
C LEU A 102 3.00 0.08 13.37
N LEU A 103 3.05 -0.44 12.14
CA LEU A 103 4.00 -1.48 11.74
C LEU A 103 5.20 -0.94 10.97
N ASN A 104 5.08 0.22 10.31
CA ASN A 104 6.20 0.82 9.60
C ASN A 104 7.34 1.18 10.56
N LYS A 105 8.55 0.95 10.09
CA LYS A 105 9.79 1.45 10.65
C LYS A 105 10.02 2.91 10.21
N PRO A 106 10.97 3.63 10.84
CA PRO A 106 11.31 5.00 10.43
C PRO A 106 11.78 5.15 8.98
N ASN A 107 12.16 4.06 8.32
CA ASN A 107 12.60 4.04 6.92
C ASN A 107 11.49 3.63 5.94
N GLY A 108 10.21 3.70 6.34
CA GLY A 108 9.06 3.33 5.48
C GLY A 108 8.72 1.85 5.47
N GLY A 109 9.75 1.00 5.55
CA GLY A 109 9.62 -0.46 5.50
C GLY A 109 8.83 -1.09 6.66
N ILE A 110 8.37 -2.32 6.46
CA ILE A 110 7.80 -3.18 7.52
C ILE A 110 8.72 -4.39 7.79
N GLU A 111 8.53 -5.06 8.92
CA GLU A 111 9.02 -6.44 9.06
C GLU A 111 8.10 -7.41 8.30
N PRO A 112 8.63 -8.48 7.71
CA PRO A 112 7.80 -9.53 7.13
C PRO A 112 6.82 -10.10 8.16
N PHE A 113 5.58 -10.27 7.74
CA PHE A 113 4.54 -10.83 8.59
C PHE A 113 4.80 -12.31 8.87
N ALA A 114 4.34 -12.77 10.02
CA ALA A 114 4.25 -14.19 10.29
C ALA A 114 3.23 -14.83 9.33
N PRO A 115 3.30 -16.15 9.06
CA PRO A 115 2.21 -16.82 8.36
C PRO A 115 0.89 -16.70 9.14
N GLY A 116 -0.20 -16.34 8.47
CA GLY A 116 -1.52 -16.24 9.07
C GLY A 116 -2.39 -15.18 8.42
N VAL A 117 -3.57 -14.95 9.02
CA VAL A 117 -4.51 -13.90 8.60
C VAL A 117 -4.22 -12.62 9.38
N HIS A 118 -4.09 -11.52 8.64
CA HIS A 118 -3.76 -10.19 9.13
C HIS A 118 -4.86 -9.21 8.79
N LYS A 119 -5.30 -8.43 9.78
CA LYS A 119 -6.28 -7.35 9.61
C LYS A 119 -5.56 -6.02 9.72
N LEU A 120 -5.41 -5.38 8.57
CA LEU A 120 -4.56 -4.21 8.38
C LEU A 120 -5.40 -2.99 8.06
N THR A 121 -4.91 -1.84 8.48
CA THR A 121 -5.36 -0.54 7.99
C THR A 121 -4.22 0.10 7.22
N LEU A 122 -4.40 0.26 5.90
CA LEU A 122 -3.46 0.98 5.04
C LEU A 122 -3.90 2.43 4.91
N ARG A 123 -2.95 3.36 5.05
CA ARG A 123 -3.16 4.78 4.81
C ARG A 123 -2.20 5.28 3.75
N ILE A 124 -2.71 6.06 2.81
CA ILE A 124 -1.93 6.78 1.78
C ILE A 124 -2.44 8.21 1.64
N SER A 125 -1.60 9.14 1.19
CA SER A 125 -2.05 10.52 0.93
C SER A 125 -3.10 10.53 -0.19
N SER A 126 -4.20 11.27 0.01
CA SER A 126 -5.25 11.40 -1.02
C SER A 126 -4.95 12.44 -2.09
N LYS A 127 -3.88 13.23 -1.95
CA LYS A 127 -3.60 14.38 -2.82
C LYS A 127 -3.61 14.04 -4.31
N LYS A 128 -2.97 12.91 -4.68
CA LYS A 128 -3.00 12.35 -6.04
C LYS A 128 -3.99 11.18 -6.18
N ALA A 129 -4.12 10.34 -5.16
CA ALA A 129 -4.91 9.10 -5.24
C ALA A 129 -6.42 9.27 -5.08
N GLY A 130 -6.90 10.41 -4.54
CA GLY A 130 -8.29 10.60 -4.11
C GLY A 130 -9.34 10.33 -5.19
N LYS A 131 -9.01 10.65 -6.45
CA LYS A 131 -9.89 10.54 -7.62
C LYS A 131 -9.60 9.33 -8.50
N LEU A 132 -8.68 8.46 -8.11
CA LEU A 132 -8.21 7.36 -8.93
C LEU A 132 -8.77 6.03 -8.42
N ALA A 133 -9.04 5.12 -9.36
CA ALA A 133 -9.15 3.70 -9.01
C ALA A 133 -7.74 3.21 -8.67
N VAL A 134 -7.65 2.37 -7.63
CA VAL A 134 -6.37 1.86 -7.14
C VAL A 134 -6.42 0.35 -6.99
N ARG A 135 -5.26 -0.29 -7.00
CA ARG A 135 -5.10 -1.72 -6.77
C ARG A 135 -4.00 -1.94 -5.75
N ALA A 136 -4.24 -2.85 -4.81
CA ALA A 136 -3.23 -3.27 -3.86
C ALA A 136 -2.41 -4.45 -4.41
N PHE A 137 -1.13 -4.45 -4.09
CA PHE A 137 -0.21 -5.54 -4.33
C PHE A 137 0.52 -5.85 -3.03
N ALA A 138 0.88 -7.11 -2.83
CA ALA A 138 1.73 -7.53 -1.73
C ALA A 138 2.93 -8.28 -2.29
N MET A 139 4.13 -7.96 -1.79
CA MET A 139 5.32 -8.76 -2.02
C MET A 139 5.50 -9.70 -0.85
N LEU A 140 5.69 -10.99 -1.13
CA LEU A 140 5.97 -12.00 -0.11
C LEU A 140 7.46 -12.05 0.21
N ALA A 141 7.84 -12.77 1.27
CA ALA A 141 9.24 -12.90 1.67
C ALA A 141 10.15 -13.54 0.60
N ASP A 142 9.59 -14.34 -0.31
CA ASP A 142 10.30 -14.91 -1.47
C ASP A 142 10.33 -13.97 -2.71
N ARG A 143 9.84 -12.74 -2.54
CA ARG A 143 9.71 -11.70 -3.56
C ARG A 143 8.67 -12.00 -4.65
N SER A 144 7.86 -13.05 -4.50
CA SER A 144 6.68 -13.23 -5.34
C SER A 144 5.63 -12.16 -5.05
N ILE A 145 4.77 -11.89 -6.03
CA ILE A 145 3.79 -10.81 -5.98
C ILE A 145 2.39 -11.39 -5.97
N VAL A 146 1.60 -10.90 -5.03
CA VAL A 146 0.17 -11.18 -4.93
C VAL A 146 -0.58 -9.92 -5.31
N THR A 147 -1.59 -10.08 -6.17
CA THR A 147 -2.40 -8.96 -6.66
C THR A 147 -3.78 -8.99 -6.02
N GLY A 148 -4.21 -7.85 -5.47
CA GLY A 148 -5.53 -7.65 -4.90
C GLY A 148 -6.58 -7.22 -5.93
N PRO A 149 -7.85 -7.07 -5.54
CA PRO A 149 -8.89 -6.52 -6.39
C PRO A 149 -8.71 -5.01 -6.62
N ILE A 150 -9.39 -4.48 -7.63
CA ILE A 150 -9.46 -3.04 -7.90
C ILE A 150 -10.40 -2.39 -6.89
N VAL A 151 -9.93 -1.33 -6.24
CA VAL A 151 -10.72 -0.46 -5.39
C VAL A 151 -11.09 0.79 -6.19
N PRO A 152 -12.39 1.06 -6.41
CA PRO A 152 -12.81 2.22 -7.18
C PRO A 152 -12.44 3.54 -6.48
N ALA A 153 -12.41 4.62 -7.27
CA ALA A 153 -12.28 5.98 -6.76
C ALA A 153 -13.41 6.30 -5.76
N ALA A 154 -13.15 7.21 -4.82
CA ALA A 154 -14.21 7.77 -4.00
C ALA A 154 -15.18 8.55 -4.90
N LYS A 155 -16.49 8.32 -4.71
CA LYS A 155 -17.56 9.10 -5.36
C LYS A 155 -17.68 10.48 -4.74
#